data_AF-A0AAX2F7E6-F1
#
_entry.id   AF-A0AAX2F7E6-F1
#
_cell.length_a   1.000
_cell.length_b   1.000
_cell.length_c   1.000
_cell.angle_alpha   90.00
_cell.angle_beta   90.00
_cell.angle_gamma   90.00
#
_symmetry.space_group_name_H-M   'P 1'
#
loop_
_entity.id
_entity.type
_entity.pdbx_description
1 polymer ?
#
loop_
_entity_poly.entity_id
_entity_poly.type
_entity_poly.pdbx_seq_one_letter_code
_entity_poly.pdbx_strand_id
1 'polypeptide(L)'
;MKKIVYLIIIFSLVSCIIPYVHKVKLTNEDLSWITHYKINDSIYYVSNTDDTDTLIIKDIQIWNPKNTFPFDPEGHNWIEVGHEYDGIASVDMTLLHSTDTFLISFEIKREKESGPLTNSCNFCEWSWIGTRMNPNTLEIRKHKYKDCICVDIRQMERNEGDQPVIGLKQVIWSKDKGLLQYSLKSGVSYTLKELII
;
A
#
# COMPACT_ATOMS: atom_id res chain seq x y z
N MET A 1 -35.64 44.61 -4.10
CA MET A 1 -36.00 43.58 -3.09
C MET A 1 -36.36 42.23 -3.70
N LYS A 2 -37.39 42.11 -4.57
CA LYS A 2 -37.81 40.81 -5.15
C LYS A 2 -36.67 40.00 -5.82
N LYS A 3 -35.80 40.64 -6.60
CA LYS A 3 -34.64 40.00 -7.25
C LYS A 3 -33.62 39.40 -6.28
N ILE A 4 -33.43 40.03 -5.11
CA ILE A 4 -32.51 39.56 -4.06
C ILE A 4 -33.07 38.32 -3.37
N VAL A 5 -34.39 38.30 -3.13
CA VAL A 5 -35.08 37.14 -2.55
C VAL A 5 -35.00 35.91 -3.47
N TYR A 6 -35.18 36.08 -4.78
CA TYR A 6 -34.98 34.99 -5.75
C TYR A 6 -33.54 34.46 -5.75
N LEU A 7 -32.55 35.35 -5.67
CA LEU A 7 -31.14 34.97 -5.58
C LEU A 7 -30.84 34.15 -4.31
N ILE A 8 -31.38 34.57 -3.16
CA ILE A 8 -31.23 33.83 -1.89
C ILE A 8 -31.89 32.45 -1.96
N ILE A 9 -33.09 32.35 -2.57
CA ILE A 9 -33.79 31.07 -2.75
C ILE A 9 -32.97 30.14 -3.65
N ILE A 10 -32.43 30.63 -4.78
CA ILE A 10 -31.58 29.85 -5.68
C ILE A 10 -30.32 29.37 -4.94
N PHE A 11 -29.63 30.25 -4.19
CA PHE A 11 -28.45 29.85 -3.43
C PHE A 11 -28.77 28.81 -2.35
N SER A 12 -29.91 28.92 -1.67
CA SER A 12 -30.34 27.93 -0.67
C SER A 12 -30.62 26.56 -1.30
N LEU A 13 -31.31 26.52 -2.44
CA LEU A 13 -31.60 25.27 -3.17
C LEU A 13 -30.31 24.62 -3.69
N VAL A 14 -29.39 25.40 -4.26
CA VAL A 14 -28.09 24.88 -4.74
C VAL A 14 -27.23 24.36 -3.58
N SER A 15 -27.26 25.01 -2.41
CA SER A 15 -26.50 24.55 -1.23
C SER A 15 -27.00 23.22 -0.65
N CYS A 16 -28.28 22.88 -0.83
CA CYS A 16 -28.84 21.60 -0.38
C CYS A 16 -28.64 20.46 -1.40
N ILE A 17 -28.34 20.79 -2.66
CA ILE A 17 -28.21 19.81 -3.76
C ILE A 17 -26.75 19.39 -3.98
N ILE A 18 -25.77 20.16 -3.50
CA ILE A 18 -24.36 19.78 -3.61
C ILE A 18 -24.01 18.82 -2.46
N PRO A 19 -23.86 17.51 -2.69
CA PRO A 19 -23.43 16.61 -1.64
C PRO A 19 -22.02 16.98 -1.19
N TYR A 20 -21.80 16.97 0.12
CA TYR A 20 -20.46 17.02 0.67
C TYR A 20 -19.73 15.74 0.26
N VAL A 21 -18.57 15.88 -0.38
CA VAL A 21 -17.71 14.76 -0.76
C VAL A 21 -16.38 14.91 -0.01
N HIS A 22 -16.10 13.98 0.89
CA HIS A 22 -14.81 13.89 1.56
C HIS A 22 -13.83 13.16 0.64
N LYS A 23 -12.78 13.85 0.19
CA LYS A 23 -11.76 13.30 -0.68
C LYS A 23 -10.41 13.41 0.00
N VAL A 24 -9.78 12.27 0.24
CA VAL A 24 -8.45 12.22 0.84
C VAL A 24 -7.47 11.71 -0.21
N LYS A 25 -6.31 12.35 -0.32
CA LYS A 25 -5.30 11.99 -1.33
C LYS A 25 -4.01 11.57 -0.67
N LEU A 26 -3.35 10.60 -1.27
CA LEU A 26 -1.95 10.30 -1.02
C LEU A 26 -1.10 11.43 -1.61
N THR A 27 -0.23 11.99 -0.78
CA THR A 27 0.80 12.93 -1.19
C THR A 27 1.90 12.22 -1.97
N ASN A 28 2.77 12.95 -2.67
CA ASN A 28 3.95 12.34 -3.30
C ASN A 28 4.86 11.65 -2.29
N GLU A 29 4.89 12.15 -1.05
CA GLU A 29 5.63 11.55 0.05
C GLU A 29 5.02 10.23 0.51
N ASP A 30 3.70 10.10 0.47
CA ASP A 30 3.01 8.84 0.74
C ASP A 30 3.27 7.85 -0.41
N LEU A 31 3.18 8.31 -1.65
CA LEU A 31 3.36 7.45 -2.83
C LEU A 31 4.78 6.89 -2.96
N SER A 32 5.78 7.46 -2.30
CA SER A 32 7.15 6.93 -2.36
C SER A 32 7.26 5.51 -1.80
N TRP A 33 6.35 5.10 -0.91
CA TRP A 33 6.26 3.73 -0.37
C TRP A 33 5.99 2.66 -1.44
N ILE A 34 5.52 3.06 -2.63
CA ILE A 34 5.09 2.18 -3.73
C ILE A 34 5.81 2.50 -5.05
N THR A 35 6.03 3.79 -5.35
CA THR A 35 6.40 4.26 -6.71
C THR A 35 7.85 4.05 -7.12
N HIS A 36 8.66 3.39 -6.30
CA HIS A 36 10.03 3.00 -6.67
C HIS A 36 10.06 1.75 -7.57
N TYR A 37 8.95 1.04 -7.72
CA TYR A 37 8.78 -0.08 -8.63
C TYR A 37 8.26 0.33 -10.00
N LYS A 38 8.60 -0.46 -11.03
CA LYS A 38 7.94 -0.46 -12.33
C LYS A 38 7.38 -1.84 -12.63
N ILE A 39 6.28 -1.86 -13.36
CA ILE A 39 5.66 -3.11 -13.81
C ILE A 39 6.68 -3.90 -14.65
N ASN A 40 6.77 -5.21 -14.37
CA ASN A 40 7.75 -6.16 -14.90
C ASN A 40 9.20 -5.98 -14.41
N ASP A 41 9.47 -5.13 -13.41
CA ASP A 41 10.76 -5.14 -12.73
C ASP A 41 11.00 -6.51 -12.11
N SER A 42 12.24 -7.00 -12.24
CA SER A 42 12.73 -8.22 -11.59
C SER A 42 13.75 -7.82 -10.53
N ILE A 43 13.40 -8.11 -9.29
CA ILE A 43 14.19 -7.73 -8.11
C ILE A 43 14.73 -9.01 -7.48
N TYR A 44 16.02 -9.02 -7.19
CA TYR A 44 16.69 -10.20 -6.67
C TYR A 44 16.94 -10.06 -5.17
N TYR A 45 16.71 -11.15 -4.46
CA TYR A 45 17.01 -11.29 -3.03
C TYR A 45 18.01 -12.41 -2.85
N VAL A 46 19.00 -12.20 -1.98
CA VAL A 46 20.01 -13.21 -1.68
C VAL A 46 19.86 -13.61 -0.23
N SER A 47 19.81 -14.92 0.01
CA SER A 47 19.72 -15.49 1.34
C SER A 47 21.05 -15.35 2.08
N ASN A 48 21.03 -15.61 3.39
CA ASN A 48 22.25 -15.83 4.18
C ASN A 48 22.89 -17.21 3.93
N THR A 49 22.33 -18.03 3.05
CA THR A 49 22.82 -19.33 2.59
C THR A 49 23.22 -19.31 1.11
N ASP A 50 23.31 -18.13 0.51
CA ASP A 50 23.65 -17.88 -0.91
C ASP A 50 22.61 -18.37 -1.95
N ASP A 51 21.41 -18.73 -1.50
CA ASP A 51 20.25 -18.96 -2.37
C ASP A 51 19.70 -17.62 -2.89
N THR A 52 19.03 -17.65 -4.05
CA THR A 52 18.48 -16.43 -4.66
C THR A 52 17.00 -16.60 -4.94
N ASP A 53 16.22 -15.61 -4.53
CA ASP A 53 14.82 -15.47 -4.87
C ASP A 53 14.60 -14.28 -5.81
N THR A 54 13.55 -14.35 -6.61
CA THR A 54 13.18 -13.29 -7.57
C THR A 54 11.78 -12.80 -7.28
N LEU A 55 11.64 -11.49 -7.11
CA LEU A 55 10.36 -10.80 -7.00
C LEU A 55 10.07 -10.09 -8.32
N ILE A 56 8.91 -10.34 -8.90
CA ILE A 56 8.47 -9.76 -10.17
C ILE A 56 7.27 -8.85 -9.90
N ILE A 57 7.38 -7.58 -10.26
CA ILE A 57 6.28 -6.62 -10.13
C ILE A 57 5.24 -6.88 -11.21
N LYS A 58 3.98 -7.10 -10.80
CA LYS A 58 2.87 -7.44 -11.70
C LYS A 58 2.01 -6.24 -12.02
N ASP A 59 1.61 -5.49 -11.01
CA ASP A 59 0.77 -4.32 -11.19
C ASP A 59 1.05 -3.27 -10.11
N ILE A 60 0.77 -2.02 -10.44
CA ILE A 60 0.86 -0.89 -9.52
C ILE A 60 -0.40 -0.05 -9.72
N GLN A 61 -1.21 0.06 -8.68
CA GLN A 61 -2.48 0.76 -8.73
C GLN A 61 -2.44 1.97 -7.79
N ILE A 62 -2.84 3.13 -8.31
CA ILE A 62 -2.92 4.38 -7.54
C ILE A 62 -4.31 4.96 -7.73
N TRP A 63 -5.13 4.88 -6.68
CA TRP A 63 -6.45 5.48 -6.63
C TRP A 63 -6.41 6.71 -5.74
N ASN A 64 -6.04 7.83 -6.35
CA ASN A 64 -6.23 9.13 -5.74
C ASN A 64 -7.54 9.74 -6.27
N PRO A 65 -8.49 10.14 -5.40
CA PRO A 65 -9.69 10.81 -5.85
C PRO A 65 -9.31 12.08 -6.62
N LYS A 66 -9.82 12.20 -7.85
CA LYS A 66 -9.60 13.40 -8.66
C LYS A 66 -10.36 14.57 -8.04
N ASN A 67 -9.80 15.78 -8.15
CA ASN A 67 -10.49 17.01 -7.72
C ASN A 67 -11.48 17.44 -8.81
N THR A 68 -12.42 16.55 -9.11
CA THR A 68 -13.47 16.77 -10.09
C THR A 68 -14.67 17.39 -9.42
N PHE A 69 -15.40 18.20 -10.19
CA PHE A 69 -16.66 18.80 -9.76
C PHE A 69 -17.61 17.70 -9.26
N PRO A 70 -18.46 17.95 -8.25
CA PRO A 70 -19.38 16.93 -7.74
C PRO A 70 -20.14 16.21 -8.87
N PHE A 71 -20.58 16.95 -9.89
CA PHE A 71 -21.33 16.41 -11.03
C PHE A 71 -20.48 15.87 -12.18
N ASP A 72 -19.18 15.70 -11.99
CA ASP A 72 -18.31 15.11 -13.00
C ASP A 72 -18.50 13.59 -13.06
N PRO A 73 -19.02 13.04 -14.18
CA PRO A 73 -19.26 11.61 -14.33
C PRO A 73 -17.96 10.79 -14.43
N GLU A 74 -16.81 11.40 -14.72
CA GLU A 74 -15.51 10.70 -14.78
C GLU A 74 -14.81 10.60 -13.42
N GLY A 75 -15.31 11.31 -12.41
CA GLY A 75 -14.70 11.39 -11.08
C GLY A 75 -15.61 11.04 -9.91
N HIS A 76 -16.85 10.63 -10.17
CA HIS A 76 -17.79 10.17 -9.15
C HIS A 76 -18.69 9.05 -9.70
N ASN A 77 -18.68 7.91 -9.03
CA ASN A 77 -19.70 6.88 -9.25
C ASN A 77 -20.90 7.20 -8.34
N TRP A 78 -21.79 8.10 -8.76
CA TRP A 78 -22.98 8.52 -7.98
C TRP A 78 -23.96 7.36 -7.68
N ILE A 79 -23.79 6.22 -8.36
CA ILE A 79 -24.60 5.02 -8.16
C ILE A 79 -24.15 4.27 -6.89
N GLU A 80 -22.91 4.50 -6.43
CA GLU A 80 -22.40 4.01 -5.16
C GLU A 80 -22.48 5.14 -4.14
N VAL A 81 -23.33 5.00 -3.13
CA VAL A 81 -23.76 6.00 -2.14
C VAL A 81 -22.62 6.43 -1.17
N GLY A 82 -21.37 6.36 -1.58
CA GLY A 82 -20.20 6.73 -0.79
C GLY A 82 -19.95 8.24 -0.82
N HIS A 83 -19.84 8.84 0.36
CA HIS A 83 -19.45 10.24 0.53
C HIS A 83 -17.97 10.41 0.92
N GLU A 84 -17.25 9.31 1.07
CA GLU A 84 -15.85 9.25 1.50
C GLU A 84 -15.03 8.49 0.47
N TYR A 85 -13.97 9.14 -0.01
CA TYR A 85 -13.03 8.58 -0.98
C TYR A 85 -11.62 8.66 -0.40
N ASP A 86 -11.09 7.49 -0.07
CA ASP A 86 -9.76 7.34 0.51
C ASP A 86 -8.69 7.30 -0.59
N GLY A 87 -7.52 7.84 -0.27
CA GLY A 87 -6.36 7.72 -1.14
C GLY A 87 -5.73 6.35 -0.93
N ILE A 88 -5.65 5.53 -1.98
CA ILE A 88 -5.12 4.16 -1.92
C ILE A 88 -4.03 4.00 -2.97
N ALA A 89 -2.95 3.32 -2.62
CA ALA A 89 -1.96 2.85 -3.58
C ALA A 89 -1.49 1.45 -3.20
N SER A 90 -1.39 0.57 -4.19
CA SER A 90 -0.97 -0.82 -4.02
C SER A 90 0.04 -1.25 -5.06
N VAL A 91 0.82 -2.27 -4.72
CA VAL A 91 1.68 -3.00 -5.63
C VAL A 91 1.43 -4.49 -5.46
N ASP A 92 1.18 -5.16 -6.59
CA ASP A 92 1.02 -6.60 -6.69
C ASP A 92 2.26 -7.21 -7.31
N MET A 93 2.72 -8.31 -6.74
CA MET A 93 4.01 -8.91 -7.04
C MET A 93 3.91 -10.44 -7.03
N THR A 94 4.87 -11.06 -7.68
CA THR A 94 5.07 -12.50 -7.65
C THR A 94 6.45 -12.81 -7.11
N LEU A 95 6.52 -13.58 -6.03
CA LEU A 95 7.78 -14.11 -5.49
C LEU A 95 7.99 -15.53 -6.02
N LEU A 96 9.13 -15.74 -6.67
CA LEU A 96 9.64 -17.04 -7.04
C LEU A 96 10.62 -17.48 -5.95
N HIS A 97 10.26 -18.54 -5.24
CA HIS A 97 11.07 -19.11 -4.17
C HIS A 97 11.18 -20.62 -4.36
N SER A 98 12.41 -21.11 -4.57
CA SER A 98 12.65 -22.50 -4.93
C SER A 98 11.82 -22.93 -6.17
N THR A 99 10.92 -23.90 -6.02
CA THR A 99 10.01 -24.35 -7.09
C THR A 99 8.63 -23.69 -7.04
N ASP A 100 8.37 -22.89 -6.01
CA ASP A 100 7.05 -22.36 -5.70
C ASP A 100 6.92 -20.90 -6.13
N THR A 101 5.67 -20.48 -6.30
CA THR A 101 5.30 -19.13 -6.71
C THR A 101 4.27 -18.58 -5.74
N PHE A 102 4.50 -17.38 -5.24
CA PHE A 102 3.65 -16.72 -4.25
C PHE A 102 3.14 -15.39 -4.79
N LEU A 103 1.87 -15.10 -4.53
CA LEU A 103 1.25 -13.82 -4.81
C LEU A 103 1.39 -12.94 -3.57
N ILE A 104 2.03 -11.78 -3.76
CA ILE A 104 2.30 -10.82 -2.70
C ILE A 104 1.66 -9.49 -3.10
N SER A 105 0.98 -8.84 -2.16
CA SER A 105 0.47 -7.50 -2.35
C SER A 105 0.83 -6.61 -1.17
N PHE A 106 1.11 -5.35 -1.42
CA PHE A 106 1.31 -4.34 -0.38
C PHE A 106 0.52 -3.09 -0.74
N GLU A 107 -0.23 -2.56 0.22
CA GLU A 107 -1.12 -1.41 0.06
C GLU A 107 -0.86 -0.37 1.16
N ILE A 108 -0.93 0.90 0.78
CA ILE A 108 -1.06 2.02 1.69
C ILE A 108 -2.40 2.74 1.46
N LYS A 109 -2.98 3.23 2.55
CA LYS A 109 -4.27 3.92 2.54
C LYS A 109 -4.24 5.14 3.45
N ARG A 110 -4.93 6.21 3.01
CA ARG A 110 -5.16 7.42 3.80
C ARG A 110 -6.65 7.70 3.88
N GLU A 111 -7.20 7.56 5.09
CA GLU A 111 -8.64 7.73 5.37
C GLU A 111 -9.02 9.14 5.81
N LYS A 112 -8.05 9.92 6.30
CA LYS A 112 -8.26 11.30 6.77
C LYS A 112 -7.11 12.17 6.29
N GLU A 113 -7.39 13.39 5.84
CA GLU A 113 -6.37 14.32 5.31
C GLU A 113 -5.16 14.46 6.25
N SER A 114 -5.41 14.66 7.54
CA SER A 114 -4.38 14.78 8.58
C SER A 114 -4.15 13.51 9.40
N GLY A 115 -4.69 12.37 8.96
CA GLY A 115 -4.55 11.08 9.64
C GLY A 115 -3.19 10.40 9.36
N PRO A 116 -2.78 9.42 10.17
CA PRO A 116 -1.68 8.53 9.80
C PRO A 116 -2.09 7.68 8.59
N LEU A 117 -1.11 7.26 7.79
CA LEU A 117 -1.33 6.20 6.81
C LEU A 117 -1.62 4.87 7.52
N THR A 118 -2.45 4.05 6.90
CA THR A 118 -2.57 2.62 7.21
C THR A 118 -1.93 1.81 6.09
N ASN A 119 -1.57 0.57 6.40
CA ASN A 119 -1.00 -0.36 5.43
C ASN A 119 -1.57 -1.76 5.63
N SER A 120 -1.65 -2.47 4.51
CA SER A 120 -2.09 -3.85 4.42
C SER A 120 -1.10 -4.61 3.56
N CYS A 121 -0.91 -5.90 3.83
CA CYS A 121 -0.07 -6.75 3.01
C CYS A 121 -0.57 -8.18 3.05
N ASN A 122 -0.53 -8.82 1.89
CA ASN A 122 -0.58 -10.27 1.77
C ASN A 122 0.82 -10.74 1.38
N PHE A 123 1.42 -11.60 2.19
CA PHE A 123 2.76 -12.14 1.97
C PHE A 123 2.76 -13.65 2.21
N CYS A 124 2.75 -14.42 1.12
CA CYS A 124 2.68 -15.88 1.13
C CYS A 124 1.46 -16.36 1.95
N GLU A 125 1.66 -17.20 2.97
CA GLU A 125 0.60 -17.74 3.81
C GLU A 125 0.11 -16.80 4.93
N TRP A 126 0.53 -15.52 4.94
CA TRP A 126 0.18 -14.55 5.98
C TRP A 126 -0.30 -13.22 5.42
N SER A 127 -1.16 -12.53 6.15
CA SER A 127 -1.60 -11.18 5.83
C SER A 127 -1.81 -10.33 7.07
N TRP A 128 -1.66 -9.01 6.92
CA TRP A 128 -2.16 -8.03 7.89
C TRP A 128 -2.94 -6.95 7.16
N ILE A 129 -3.97 -6.40 7.80
CA ILE A 129 -4.92 -5.51 7.15
C ILE A 129 -5.08 -4.24 7.99
N GLY A 130 -5.07 -3.08 7.33
CA GLY A 130 -5.45 -1.80 7.94
C GLY A 130 -4.60 -1.36 9.13
N THR A 131 -3.36 -1.82 9.23
CA THR A 131 -2.50 -1.52 10.36
C THR A 131 -1.95 -0.11 10.23
N ARG A 132 -2.03 0.69 11.31
CA ARG A 132 -1.45 2.03 11.35
C ARG A 132 0.05 1.96 11.06
N MET A 133 0.52 2.74 10.09
CA MET A 133 1.95 2.85 9.81
C MET A 133 2.65 3.51 11.00
N ASN A 134 3.63 2.80 11.57
CA ASN A 134 4.53 3.31 12.60
C ASN A 134 5.98 3.03 12.16
N PRO A 135 6.47 3.77 11.15
CA PRO A 135 7.76 3.48 10.55
C PRO A 135 8.90 3.83 11.50
N ASN A 136 9.92 2.98 11.56
CA ASN A 136 11.07 3.12 12.45
C ASN A 136 12.38 3.01 11.69
N THR A 137 13.48 3.44 12.30
CA THR A 137 14.82 3.18 11.76
C THR A 137 15.27 1.78 12.14
N LEU A 138 15.72 0.98 11.17
CA LEU A 138 16.23 -0.37 11.38
C LEU A 138 17.67 -0.48 10.87
N GLU A 139 18.46 -1.33 11.51
CA GLU A 139 19.82 -1.66 11.05
C GLU A 139 19.83 -3.07 10.48
N ILE A 140 20.14 -3.21 9.20
CA ILE A 140 20.26 -4.49 8.49
C ILE A 140 21.65 -4.53 7.87
N ARG A 141 22.42 -5.59 8.16
CA ARG A 141 23.80 -5.77 7.67
C ARG A 141 24.66 -4.50 7.85
N LYS A 142 24.62 -3.90 9.04
CA LYS A 142 25.34 -2.66 9.42
C LYS A 142 24.94 -1.40 8.66
N HIS A 143 23.88 -1.44 7.86
CA HIS A 143 23.30 -0.30 7.16
C HIS A 143 22.02 0.14 7.84
N LYS A 144 21.87 1.45 8.06
CA LYS A 144 20.68 2.04 8.68
C LYS A 144 19.68 2.45 7.61
N TYR A 145 18.49 1.89 7.69
CA TYR A 145 17.35 2.22 6.83
C TYR A 145 16.34 3.02 7.67
N LYS A 146 15.98 4.20 7.16
CA LYS A 146 14.92 5.01 7.77
C LYS A 146 13.58 4.55 7.22
N ASP A 147 12.52 4.92 7.92
CA ASP A 147 11.15 4.70 7.49
C ASP A 147 10.83 3.25 7.10
N CYS A 148 11.10 2.31 8.01
CA CYS A 148 10.84 0.89 7.80
C CYS A 148 9.64 0.40 8.62
N ILE A 149 8.84 -0.46 8.01
CA ILE A 149 7.83 -1.29 8.63
C ILE A 149 8.41 -2.68 8.84
N CYS A 150 8.24 -3.22 10.05
CA CYS A 150 8.68 -4.57 10.39
C CYS A 150 7.51 -5.30 11.06
N VAL A 151 7.05 -6.38 10.43
CA VAL A 151 5.90 -7.15 10.91
C VAL A 151 6.34 -8.60 11.09
N ASP A 152 6.18 -9.12 12.31
CA ASP A 152 6.33 -10.53 12.65
C ASP A 152 5.00 -11.24 12.48
N ILE A 153 5.01 -12.53 12.14
CA ILE A 153 3.78 -13.32 11.96
C ILE A 153 2.84 -13.31 13.17
N ARG A 154 3.32 -12.99 14.38
CA ARG A 154 2.46 -12.80 15.57
C ARG A 154 1.49 -11.62 15.45
N GLN A 155 1.75 -10.72 14.52
CA GLN A 155 0.90 -9.56 14.19
C GLN A 155 0.16 -9.77 12.86
N MET A 156 0.24 -10.98 12.29
CA MET A 156 -0.41 -11.34 11.04
C MET A 156 -1.46 -12.42 11.28
N GLU A 157 -2.43 -12.47 10.39
CA GLU A 157 -3.40 -13.54 10.29
C GLU A 157 -3.01 -14.48 9.16
N ARG A 158 -3.32 -15.77 9.33
CA ARG A 158 -3.01 -16.75 8.29
C ARG A 158 -3.97 -16.55 7.13
N ASN A 159 -3.44 -16.46 5.92
CA ASN A 159 -4.26 -16.48 4.72
C ASN A 159 -4.70 -17.93 4.48
N GLU A 160 -6.01 -18.18 4.48
CA GLU A 160 -6.60 -19.51 4.24
C GLU A 160 -6.66 -19.88 2.75
N GLY A 161 -6.07 -19.06 1.87
CA GLY A 161 -5.97 -19.36 0.45
C GLY A 161 -5.05 -20.54 0.11
N ASP A 162 -5.11 -20.99 -1.14
CA ASP A 162 -4.39 -22.17 -1.65
C ASP A 162 -2.90 -21.92 -1.97
N GLN A 163 -2.28 -20.88 -1.40
CA GLN A 163 -0.85 -20.64 -1.63
C GLN A 163 0.02 -21.68 -0.89
N PRO A 164 1.20 -22.05 -1.44
CA PRO A 164 2.16 -22.86 -0.71
C PRO A 164 2.56 -22.21 0.63
N VAL A 165 3.19 -22.99 1.52
CA VAL A 165 3.67 -22.50 2.82
C VAL A 165 5.18 -22.39 2.79
N ILE A 166 5.72 -21.17 2.89
CA ILE A 166 7.17 -20.94 2.94
C ILE A 166 7.73 -20.99 4.37
N GLY A 167 6.85 -20.91 5.38
CA GLY A 167 7.25 -20.84 6.77
C GLY A 167 7.77 -19.45 7.13
N LEU A 168 7.04 -18.42 6.71
CA LEU A 168 7.37 -17.02 6.99
C LEU A 168 7.49 -16.76 8.50
N LYS A 169 8.40 -15.86 8.88
CA LYS A 169 8.59 -15.38 10.25
C LYS A 169 8.38 -13.87 10.35
N GLN A 170 8.95 -13.10 9.42
CA GLN A 170 8.92 -11.65 9.47
C GLN A 170 9.17 -11.04 8.10
N VAL A 171 8.55 -9.89 7.85
CA VAL A 171 8.73 -9.05 6.67
C VAL A 171 9.22 -7.68 7.10
N ILE A 172 10.16 -7.11 6.34
CA ILE A 172 10.65 -5.74 6.50
C ILE A 172 10.45 -5.01 5.18
N TRP A 173 9.69 -3.91 5.23
CA TRP A 173 9.40 -3.03 4.11
C TRP A 173 9.95 -1.64 4.39
N SER A 174 10.68 -1.07 3.45
CA SER A 174 11.23 0.28 3.53
C SER A 174 10.51 1.23 2.59
N LYS A 175 10.38 2.49 2.99
CA LYS A 175 9.79 3.54 2.15
C LYS A 175 10.57 3.77 0.86
N ASP A 176 11.89 3.65 0.90
CA ASP A 176 12.79 3.99 -0.22
C ASP A 176 13.13 2.82 -1.15
N LYS A 177 12.98 1.59 -0.66
CA LYS A 177 13.42 0.35 -1.34
C LYS A 177 12.33 -0.71 -1.46
N GLY A 178 11.18 -0.51 -0.82
CA GLY A 178 10.09 -1.47 -0.79
C GLY A 178 10.42 -2.68 0.07
N LEU A 179 10.07 -3.89 -0.38
CA LEU A 179 10.44 -5.12 0.32
C LEU A 179 11.96 -5.20 0.49
N LEU A 180 12.43 -5.03 1.72
CA LEU A 180 13.85 -4.95 2.05
C LEU A 180 14.41 -6.32 2.41
N GLN A 181 13.64 -7.07 3.20
CA GLN A 181 13.99 -8.40 3.68
C GLN A 181 12.74 -9.17 4.09
N TYR A 182 12.75 -10.49 3.91
CA TYR A 182 11.89 -11.40 4.66
C TYR A 182 12.73 -12.52 5.28
N SER A 183 12.23 -13.09 6.37
CA SER A 183 12.89 -14.19 7.06
C SER A 183 11.93 -15.34 7.30
N LEU A 184 12.49 -16.54 7.29
CA LEU A 184 11.79 -17.80 7.48
C LEU A 184 12.01 -18.32 8.91
N LYS A 185 11.09 -19.16 9.37
CA LYS A 185 11.20 -19.86 10.67
C LYS A 185 12.43 -20.75 10.76
N SER A 186 12.96 -21.21 9.62
CA SER A 186 14.22 -21.96 9.52
C SER A 186 15.46 -21.15 9.91
N GLY A 187 15.34 -19.81 10.00
CA GLY A 187 16.47 -18.91 10.24
C GLY A 187 17.11 -18.37 8.95
N VAL A 188 16.63 -18.78 7.79
CA VAL A 188 17.04 -18.22 6.50
C VAL A 188 16.41 -16.84 6.31
N SER A 189 17.19 -15.87 5.85
CA SER A 189 16.72 -14.51 5.57
C SER A 189 17.16 -14.07 4.18
N TYR A 190 16.21 -13.60 3.38
CA TYR A 190 16.42 -13.11 2.02
C TYR A 190 16.44 -11.59 2.04
N THR A 191 17.59 -10.99 1.72
CA THR A 191 17.78 -9.53 1.71
C THR A 191 17.92 -9.04 0.28
N LEU A 192 17.38 -7.86 -0.02
CA LEU A 192 17.51 -7.21 -1.32
C LEU A 192 18.98 -7.17 -1.77
N LYS A 193 19.26 -7.70 -2.97
CA LYS A 193 20.63 -7.92 -3.49
C LYS A 193 21.44 -6.64 -3.64
N GLU A 194 20.80 -5.51 -3.99
CA GLU A 194 21.46 -4.20 -4.12
C GLU A 194 22.17 -3.73 -2.84
N LEU A 195 21.87 -4.36 -1.70
CA LEU A 195 22.40 -4.00 -0.39
C LEU A 195 23.60 -4.84 0.03
N ILE A 196 24.04 -5.76 -0.83
CA ILE A 196 25.20 -6.63 -0.62
C ILE A 196 26.36 -6.05 -1.41
N ILE A 197 27.05 -5.09 -0.79
CA ILE A 197 28.31 -4.49 -1.28
C ILE A 197 29.37 -4.68 -0.20
#